data_AF-A0A962HZC4-F1
#
_entry.id   AF-A0A962HZC4-F1
#
_cell.length_a   1.000
_cell.length_b   1.000
_cell.length_c   1.000
_cell.angle_alpha   90.00
_cell.angle_beta   90.00
_cell.angle_gamma   90.00
#
_symmetry.space_group_name_H-M   'P 1'
#
loop_
_entity.id
_entity.type
_entity.pdbx_description
1 polymer ?
#
loop_
_entity_poly.entity_id
_entity_poly.type
_entity_poly.pdbx_seq_one_letter_code
_entity_poly.pdbx_strand_id
1 'polypeptide(L)'
;MRTTLWLVRHGQAGQHPEAYDQLSDLGQLQSQRLAAHWLAHEQHFAACCSGQLVRQQRTLATIREQFATAGRPLTEPSEWPELDEYRFDALVRGLVEVDPNEPALQALLQAPTDRRHWIPALRAALLAWGEGRLDAHVPEPYPQFRQCEPLLAKLT
;
A
#
# COMPACT_ATOMS: atom_id res chain seq x y z
N MET A 1 3.55 -16.25 26.89
CA MET A 1 3.69 -16.47 25.44
C MET A 1 4.12 -15.16 24.80
N ARG A 2 5.04 -15.20 23.82
CA ARG A 2 5.47 -14.02 23.07
C ARG A 2 4.82 -14.05 21.69
N THR A 3 4.07 -13.01 21.34
CA THR A 3 3.55 -12.81 19.98
C THR A 3 4.47 -11.87 19.24
N THR A 4 4.85 -12.20 18.00
CA THR A 4 5.67 -11.34 17.15
C THR A 4 4.87 -11.06 15.88
N LEU A 5 4.68 -9.77 15.56
CA LEU A 5 4.03 -9.33 14.32
C LEU A 5 5.09 -8.76 13.38
N TRP A 6 5.05 -9.18 12.12
CA TRP A 6 5.89 -8.65 11.06
C TRP A 6 5.05 -7.82 10.11
N LEU A 7 5.35 -6.52 10.02
CA LEU A 7 4.70 -5.61 9.08
C LEU A 7 5.65 -5.36 7.91
N VAL A 8 5.20 -5.72 6.71
CA VAL A 8 5.98 -5.57 5.49
C VAL A 8 5.23 -4.65 4.56
N ARG A 9 5.84 -3.51 4.23
CA ARG A 9 5.39 -2.71 3.09
C ARG A 9 5.74 -3.45 1.81
N HIS A 10 4.84 -3.41 0.82
CA HIS A 10 5.08 -4.00 -0.49
C HIS A 10 6.42 -3.57 -1.10
N GLY A 11 6.99 -4.41 -1.97
CA GLY A 11 8.17 -4.06 -2.77
C GLY A 11 7.90 -2.84 -3.66
N GLN A 12 8.95 -2.21 -4.18
CA GLN A 12 8.82 -1.00 -5.00
C GLN A 12 7.84 -1.21 -6.16
N ALA A 13 6.84 -0.32 -6.23
CA ALA A 13 5.85 -0.26 -7.29
C ALA A 13 6.45 0.13 -8.65
N GLY A 14 5.69 -0.12 -9.73
CA GLY A 14 6.02 0.33 -11.08
C GLY A 14 6.16 1.86 -11.18
N GLN A 15 6.97 2.32 -12.13
CA GLN A 15 7.29 3.75 -12.29
C GLN A 15 6.21 4.57 -13.03
N HIS A 16 5.23 3.90 -13.63
CA HIS A 16 4.20 4.54 -14.44
C HIS A 16 2.85 4.48 -13.73
N PRO A 17 2.02 5.54 -13.78
CA PRO A 17 0.69 5.54 -13.18
C PRO A 17 -0.17 4.34 -13.60
N GLU A 18 -0.10 3.95 -14.89
CA GLU A 18 -0.83 2.80 -15.45
C GLU A 18 -0.38 1.44 -14.90
N ALA A 19 0.85 1.37 -14.38
CA ALA A 19 1.44 0.17 -13.78
C ALA A 19 1.78 0.39 -12.30
N TYR A 20 1.22 1.41 -11.65
CA TYR A 20 1.60 1.76 -10.29
C TYR A 20 1.16 0.68 -9.31
N ASP A 21 0.00 0.06 -9.56
CA ASP A 21 -0.41 -1.13 -8.81
C ASP A 21 0.22 -2.42 -9.35
N GLN A 22 1.50 -2.38 -9.70
CA GLN A 22 2.29 -3.58 -10.00
C GLN A 22 3.65 -3.42 -9.33
N LEU A 23 4.32 -4.53 -9.02
CA LEU A 23 5.72 -4.47 -8.61
C LEU A 23 6.60 -4.13 -9.81
N SER A 24 7.61 -3.31 -9.58
CA SER A 24 8.77 -3.21 -10.48
C SER A 24 9.67 -4.45 -10.33
N ASP A 25 10.58 -4.67 -11.28
CA ASP A 25 11.61 -5.72 -11.16
C ASP A 25 12.41 -5.60 -9.85
N LEU A 26 12.69 -4.37 -9.42
CA LEU A 26 13.33 -4.11 -8.14
C LEU A 26 12.42 -4.51 -6.96
N GLY A 27 11.12 -4.24 -7.04
CA GLY A 27 10.14 -4.67 -6.03
C GLY A 27 10.02 -6.19 -5.92
N GLN A 28 10.11 -6.88 -7.06
CA GLN A 28 10.19 -8.35 -7.10
C GLN A 28 11.45 -8.86 -6.40
N LEU A 29 12.61 -8.28 -6.74
CA LEU A 29 13.88 -8.64 -6.11
C LEU A 29 13.88 -8.36 -4.60
N GLN A 30 13.31 -7.24 -4.17
CA GLN A 30 13.15 -6.92 -2.75
C GLN A 30 12.35 -8.00 -2.00
N SER A 31 11.25 -8.46 -2.59
CA SER A 31 10.40 -9.52 -2.03
C SER A 31 11.15 -10.86 -1.93
N GLN A 32 11.92 -11.21 -2.96
CA GLN A 32 12.78 -12.41 -2.95
C GLN A 32 13.86 -12.33 -1.87
N ARG A 33 14.53 -11.17 -1.73
CA ARG A 33 15.59 -10.96 -0.74
C ARG A 33 15.06 -11.03 0.68
N LEU A 34 13.86 -10.50 0.93
CA LEU A 34 13.20 -10.62 2.22
C LEU A 34 12.92 -12.09 2.57
N ALA A 35 12.38 -12.86 1.63
CA ALA A 35 12.13 -14.28 1.83
C ALA A 35 13.41 -15.06 2.12
N ALA A 36 14.48 -14.81 1.36
CA ALA A 36 15.79 -15.43 1.56
C ALA A 36 16.37 -15.10 2.95
N HIS A 37 16.23 -13.85 3.40
CA HIS A 37 16.65 -13.44 4.73
C HIS A 37 15.89 -14.22 5.82
N TRP A 38 14.56 -14.28 5.74
CA TRP A 38 13.75 -15.02 6.71
C TRP A 38 14.01 -16.52 6.71
N LEU A 39 14.22 -17.13 5.54
CA LEU A 39 14.59 -18.54 5.43
C LEU A 39 15.94 -18.83 6.11
N ALA A 40 16.94 -17.97 5.88
CA ALA A 40 18.28 -18.09 6.48
C ALA A 40 18.28 -17.92 8.01
N HIS A 41 17.26 -17.25 8.57
CA HIS A 41 17.08 -17.08 10.01
C HIS A 41 16.02 -18.02 10.60
N GLU A 42 15.65 -19.07 9.86
CA GLU A 42 14.68 -20.07 10.29
C GLU A 42 13.34 -19.45 10.74
N GLN A 43 12.94 -18.32 10.15
CA GLN A 43 11.71 -17.65 10.53
C GLN A 43 10.49 -18.50 10.13
N HIS A 44 9.52 -18.59 11.04
CA HIS A 44 8.24 -19.25 10.82
C HIS A 44 7.07 -18.28 11.04
N PHE A 45 5.97 -18.52 10.33
CA PHE A 45 4.76 -17.71 10.43
C PHE A 45 3.56 -18.63 10.65
N ALA A 46 2.80 -18.35 11.70
CA ALA A 46 1.56 -19.07 12.01
C ALA A 46 0.37 -18.58 11.17
N ALA A 47 0.48 -17.38 10.61
CA ALA A 47 -0.49 -16.78 9.71
C ALA A 47 0.21 -15.76 8.81
N CYS A 48 -0.36 -15.51 7.64
CA CYS A 48 0.02 -14.43 6.76
C CYS A 48 -1.21 -13.81 6.11
N CYS A 49 -1.15 -12.52 5.83
CA CYS A 49 -2.22 -11.78 5.17
C CYS A 49 -1.64 -10.62 4.36
N SER A 50 -2.44 -10.10 3.42
CA SER A 50 -2.18 -8.88 2.66
C SER A 50 -3.50 -8.18 2.33
N GLY A 51 -3.43 -6.91 1.95
CA GLY A 51 -4.56 -6.24 1.30
C GLY A 51 -4.74 -6.71 -0.15
N GLN A 52 -5.73 -6.16 -0.83
CA GLN A 52 -6.18 -6.56 -2.17
C GLN A 52 -5.32 -5.96 -3.29
N LEU A 53 -4.51 -4.95 -2.99
CA LEU A 53 -3.69 -4.27 -3.99
C LEU A 53 -2.70 -5.24 -4.64
N VAL A 54 -2.60 -5.20 -5.96
CA VAL A 54 -1.83 -6.18 -6.74
C VAL A 54 -0.37 -6.19 -6.32
N ARG A 55 0.23 -5.03 -6.02
CA ARG A 55 1.62 -4.95 -5.51
C ARG A 55 1.81 -5.62 -4.15
N GLN A 56 0.80 -5.57 -3.26
CA GLN A 56 0.84 -6.25 -1.97
C GLN A 56 0.71 -7.77 -2.16
N GLN A 57 -0.27 -8.19 -2.95
CA GLN A 57 -0.50 -9.60 -3.32
C GLN A 57 0.73 -10.22 -3.99
N ARG A 58 1.38 -9.51 -4.92
CA ARG A 58 2.60 -9.98 -5.59
C ARG A 58 3.81 -10.06 -4.67
N THR A 59 3.93 -9.14 -3.71
CA THR A 59 4.98 -9.20 -2.68
C THR A 59 4.82 -10.50 -1.87
N LEU A 60 3.62 -10.76 -1.36
CA LEU A 60 3.34 -11.96 -0.59
C LEU A 60 3.49 -13.25 -1.43
N ALA A 61 2.97 -13.26 -2.65
CA ALA A 61 3.10 -14.41 -3.56
C ALA A 61 4.56 -14.79 -3.82
N THR A 62 5.42 -13.79 -4.04
CA THR A 62 6.86 -14.00 -4.24
C THR A 62 7.52 -14.61 -3.01
N ILE A 63 7.17 -14.12 -1.82
CA ILE A 63 7.70 -14.69 -0.57
C ILE A 63 7.22 -16.14 -0.40
N ARG A 64 5.94 -16.40 -0.64
CA ARG A 64 5.35 -17.75 -0.57
C ARG A 64 6.03 -18.73 -1.50
N GLU A 65 6.30 -18.34 -2.74
CA GLU A 65 7.00 -19.17 -3.73
C GLU A 65 8.41 -19.56 -3.27
N GLN A 66 9.17 -18.62 -2.70
CA GLN A 66 10.51 -18.89 -2.16
C GLN A 66 10.46 -19.85 -0.97
N PHE A 67 9.51 -19.66 -0.05
CA PHE A 67 9.28 -20.56 1.09
C PHE A 67 8.87 -21.97 0.65
N ALA A 68 7.96 -22.08 -0.33
CA ALA A 68 7.54 -23.36 -0.90
C ALA A 68 8.71 -24.09 -1.59
N THR A 69 9.53 -23.36 -2.37
CA THR A 69 10.72 -23.91 -3.04
C THR A 69 11.75 -24.42 -2.03
N ALA A 70 11.86 -23.79 -0.87
CA ALA A 70 12.72 -24.22 0.23
C ALA A 70 12.12 -25.36 1.09
N GLY A 71 10.99 -25.95 0.69
CA GLY A 71 10.33 -27.03 1.42
C GLY A 71 9.66 -26.59 2.74
N ARG A 72 9.42 -25.28 2.92
CA ARG A 72 8.83 -24.68 4.11
C ARG A 72 7.64 -23.80 3.71
N PRO A 73 6.56 -24.34 3.12
CA PRO A 73 5.46 -23.52 2.63
C PRO A 73 4.85 -22.67 3.74
N LEU A 74 4.53 -21.41 3.43
CA LEU A 74 3.74 -20.57 4.33
C LEU A 74 2.29 -21.09 4.40
N THR A 75 1.60 -20.73 5.48
CA THR A 75 0.15 -20.93 5.60
C THR A 75 -0.61 -20.26 4.45
N GLU A 76 -1.83 -20.71 4.18
CA GLU A 76 -2.66 -20.05 3.16
C GLU A 76 -2.97 -18.61 3.59
N PRO A 77 -2.65 -17.61 2.76
CA PRO A 77 -2.83 -16.21 3.13
C PRO A 77 -4.29 -15.82 3.14
N SER A 78 -4.63 -14.92 4.07
CA SER A 78 -5.93 -14.24 4.07
C SER A 78 -5.83 -12.87 3.41
N GLU A 79 -6.87 -12.47 2.67
CA GLU A 79 -6.95 -11.14 2.07
C GLU A 79 -7.80 -10.20 2.94
N TRP A 80 -7.21 -9.09 3.38
CA TRP A 80 -7.82 -8.12 4.29
C TRP A 80 -7.82 -6.71 3.66
N PRO A 81 -8.95 -6.26 3.08
CA PRO A 81 -9.06 -4.94 2.44
C PRO A 81 -8.64 -3.77 3.34
N GLU A 82 -8.76 -3.94 4.66
CA GLU A 82 -8.37 -2.94 5.66
C GLU A 82 -6.84 -2.70 5.72
N LEU A 83 -6.03 -3.51 5.00
CA LEU A 83 -4.60 -3.30 4.80
C LEU A 83 -4.26 -2.53 3.51
N ASP A 84 -5.25 -2.19 2.68
CA ASP A 84 -5.02 -1.43 1.46
C ASP A 84 -4.52 -0.03 1.77
N GLU A 85 -3.60 0.48 0.93
CA GLU A 85 -3.23 1.89 1.02
C GLU A 85 -4.38 2.79 0.52
N TYR A 86 -4.36 4.04 0.99
CA TYR A 86 -5.28 5.08 0.54
C TYR A 86 -5.35 5.20 -1.00
N ARG A 87 -6.54 5.51 -1.49
CA ARG A 87 -6.85 5.71 -2.91
C ARG A 87 -6.34 7.06 -3.40
N PHE A 88 -5.05 7.16 -3.70
CA PHE A 88 -4.40 8.43 -4.08
C PHE A 88 -5.11 9.16 -5.24
N ASP A 89 -5.68 8.42 -6.19
CA ASP A 89 -6.39 8.96 -7.34
C ASP A 89 -7.72 9.61 -6.94
N ALA A 90 -8.40 9.05 -5.95
CA ALA A 90 -9.60 9.63 -5.37
C ALA A 90 -9.28 10.86 -4.52
N LEU A 91 -8.18 10.83 -3.76
CA LEU A 91 -7.76 11.99 -2.95
C LEU A 91 -7.43 13.21 -3.82
N VAL A 92 -6.63 13.01 -4.89
CA VAL A 92 -6.27 14.12 -5.79
C VAL A 92 -7.51 14.64 -6.54
N ARG A 93 -8.44 13.76 -6.94
CA ARG A 93 -9.73 14.18 -7.53
C ARG A 93 -10.59 14.95 -6.53
N GLY A 94 -10.70 14.50 -5.29
CA GLY A 94 -11.42 15.22 -4.24
C GLY A 94 -10.82 16.60 -3.97
N LEU A 95 -9.50 16.73 -4.01
CA LEU A 95 -8.84 18.04 -3.90
C LEU A 95 -9.21 18.98 -5.06
N VAL A 96 -9.32 18.47 -6.29
CA VAL A 96 -9.78 19.27 -7.45
C VAL A 96 -11.17 19.84 -7.23
N GLU A 97 -12.07 19.07 -6.60
CA GLU A 97 -13.44 19.50 -6.33
C GLU A 97 -13.52 20.52 -5.18
N VAL A 98 -12.74 20.31 -4.12
CA VAL A 98 -12.81 21.11 -2.88
C VAL A 98 -11.98 22.40 -2.96
N ASP A 99 -10.80 22.35 -3.58
CA ASP A 99 -9.90 23.48 -3.69
C ASP A 99 -9.19 23.48 -5.06
N PRO A 100 -9.90 23.84 -6.14
CA PRO A 100 -9.34 23.85 -7.49
C PRO A 100 -8.17 24.83 -7.63
N ASN A 101 -8.01 25.81 -6.74
CA ASN A 101 -6.96 26.84 -6.82
C ASN A 101 -5.70 26.50 -6.01
N GLU A 102 -5.66 25.33 -5.37
CA GLU A 102 -4.48 24.88 -4.61
C GLU A 102 -3.21 24.94 -5.49
N PRO A 103 -2.16 25.71 -5.13
CA PRO A 103 -1.00 25.91 -5.98
C PRO A 103 -0.29 24.63 -6.43
N ALA A 104 -0.16 23.62 -5.56
CA ALA A 104 0.45 22.35 -5.94
C ALA A 104 -0.39 21.59 -6.98
N LEU A 105 -1.72 21.66 -6.87
CA LEU A 105 -2.64 21.10 -7.85
C LEU A 105 -2.56 21.87 -9.18
N GLN A 106 -2.56 23.20 -9.14
CA GLN A 106 -2.44 24.04 -10.33
C GLN A 106 -1.15 23.76 -11.10
N ALA A 107 -0.02 23.59 -10.41
CA ALA A 107 1.24 23.22 -11.04
C ALA A 107 1.17 21.85 -11.75
N LEU A 108 0.50 20.86 -11.12
CA LEU A 108 0.25 19.56 -11.74
C LEU A 108 -0.66 19.68 -12.97
N LEU A 109 -1.74 20.46 -12.90
CA LEU A 109 -2.69 20.64 -14.01
C LEU A 109 -2.06 21.36 -15.22
N GLN A 110 -1.15 22.31 -14.97
CA GLN A 110 -0.41 23.01 -16.03
C GLN A 110 0.65 22.14 -16.72
N ALA A 111 1.23 21.18 -16.00
CA ALA A 111 2.26 20.28 -16.51
C ALA A 111 2.02 18.82 -16.05
N PRO A 112 0.98 18.15 -16.57
CA PRO A 112 0.49 16.86 -16.05
C PRO A 112 1.46 15.69 -16.26
N THR A 113 2.39 15.82 -17.21
CA THR A 113 3.44 14.82 -17.47
C THR A 113 4.71 15.04 -16.64
N ASP A 114 4.84 16.19 -15.99
CA ASP A 114 5.99 16.50 -15.15
C ASP A 114 5.80 15.88 -13.76
N ARG A 115 6.46 14.73 -13.56
CA ARG A 115 6.39 13.95 -12.31
C ARG A 115 6.80 14.74 -11.06
N ARG A 116 7.52 15.86 -11.20
CA ARG A 116 7.91 16.70 -10.06
C ARG A 116 6.71 17.34 -9.36
N HIS A 117 5.59 17.55 -10.07
CA HIS A 117 4.38 18.16 -9.50
C HIS A 117 3.45 17.14 -8.82
N TRP A 118 3.63 15.84 -9.06
CA TRP A 118 2.77 14.80 -8.49
C TRP A 118 2.86 14.74 -6.96
N ILE A 119 4.07 14.69 -6.40
CA ILE A 119 4.27 14.56 -4.95
C ILE A 119 3.73 15.78 -4.17
N PRO A 120 3.98 17.03 -4.60
CA PRO A 120 3.34 18.20 -4.00
C PRO A 120 1.81 18.13 -4.02
N ALA A 121 1.19 17.82 -5.16
CA ALA A 121 -0.26 17.74 -5.28
C ALA A 121 -0.86 16.63 -4.39
N LEU A 122 -0.22 15.45 -4.36
CA LEU A 122 -0.63 14.36 -3.48
C LEU A 122 -0.49 14.74 -2.00
N ARG A 123 0.56 15.47 -1.61
CA ARG A 123 0.72 15.97 -0.23
C ARG A 123 -0.40 16.94 0.14
N ALA A 124 -0.76 17.87 -0.75
CA ALA A 124 -1.87 18.78 -0.51
C ALA A 124 -3.19 18.03 -0.34
N ALA A 125 -3.43 16.99 -1.16
CA ALA A 125 -4.62 16.15 -1.05
C ALA A 125 -4.65 15.35 0.26
N LEU A 126 -3.52 14.78 0.68
CA LEU A 126 -3.39 14.05 1.95
C LEU A 126 -3.62 14.96 3.16
N LEU A 127 -3.13 16.20 3.13
CA LEU A 127 -3.38 17.19 4.19
C LEU A 127 -4.86 17.55 4.25
N ALA A 128 -5.49 17.84 3.10
CA ALA A 128 -6.92 18.11 3.01
C ALA A 128 -7.77 16.95 3.53
N TRP A 129 -7.38 15.72 3.21
CA TRP A 129 -8.03 14.51 3.69
C TRP A 129 -7.88 14.34 5.20
N GLY A 130 -6.67 14.52 5.74
CA GLY A 130 -6.42 14.44 7.19
C GLY A 130 -7.18 15.48 8.00
N GLU A 131 -7.51 16.63 7.39
CA GLU A 131 -8.33 17.70 7.96
C GLU A 131 -9.85 17.46 7.81
N GLY A 132 -10.27 16.36 7.17
CA GLY A 132 -11.67 16.03 6.92
C GLY A 132 -12.32 16.85 5.79
N ARG A 133 -11.55 17.68 5.08
CA ARG A 133 -12.07 18.53 4.00
C ARG A 133 -12.54 17.74 2.78
N LEU A 134 -12.03 16.52 2.61
CA LEU A 134 -12.37 15.66 1.49
C LEU A 134 -13.44 14.61 1.82
N ASP A 135 -13.98 14.57 3.04
CA ASP A 135 -14.82 13.45 3.53
C ASP A 135 -16.04 13.15 2.63
N ALA A 136 -16.65 14.18 2.03
CA ALA A 136 -17.78 14.02 1.11
C ALA A 136 -17.37 13.68 -0.34
N HIS A 137 -16.08 13.71 -0.66
CA HIS A 137 -15.52 13.63 -2.01
C HIS A 137 -14.61 12.42 -2.23
N VAL A 138 -14.47 11.55 -1.22
CA VAL A 138 -13.62 10.35 -1.27
C VAL A 138 -14.41 9.14 -0.80
N PRO A 139 -14.11 7.93 -1.32
CA PRO A 139 -14.81 6.72 -0.92
C PRO A 139 -14.54 6.32 0.55
N GLU A 140 -13.41 6.77 1.10
CA GLU A 140 -12.99 6.48 2.47
C GLU A 140 -12.46 7.73 3.16
N PRO A 141 -13.23 8.32 4.10
CA PRO A 141 -12.79 9.42 4.94
C PRO A 141 -11.60 9.05 5.84
N TYR A 142 -10.77 10.04 6.20
CA TYR A 142 -9.58 9.79 7.03
C TYR A 142 -9.90 9.17 8.41
N PRO A 143 -11.00 9.56 9.11
CA PRO A 143 -11.39 8.91 10.36
C PRO A 143 -11.72 7.43 10.20
N GLN A 144 -12.18 6.98 9.02
CA GLN A 144 -12.43 5.58 8.72
C GLN A 144 -11.12 4.84 8.42
N PHE A 145 -10.28 5.40 7.52
CA PHE A 145 -9.01 4.78 7.11
C PHE A 145 -8.06 4.48 8.29
N ARG A 146 -8.05 5.35 9.31
CA ARG A 146 -7.15 5.22 10.46
C ARG A 146 -7.63 4.23 11.53
N GLN A 147 -8.77 3.57 11.33
CA GLN A 147 -9.29 2.57 12.28
C GLN A 147 -8.52 1.26 12.14
N CYS A 148 -8.17 0.66 13.27
CA CYS A 148 -7.45 -0.62 13.31
C CYS A 148 -8.27 -1.73 13.98
N GLU A 149 -9.40 -1.41 14.59
CA GLU A 149 -10.27 -2.34 15.31
C GLU A 149 -10.71 -3.52 14.42
N PRO A 150 -11.11 -3.32 13.15
CA PRO A 150 -11.44 -4.43 12.26
C PRO A 150 -10.26 -5.39 12.01
N LEU A 151 -9.03 -4.88 11.95
CA LEU A 151 -7.82 -5.70 11.80
C LEU A 151 -7.50 -6.46 13.09
N LEU A 152 -7.62 -5.80 14.24
CA LEU A 152 -7.35 -6.41 15.54
C LEU A 152 -8.30 -7.57 15.85
N ALA A 153 -9.57 -7.45 15.45
CA ALA A 153 -10.56 -8.52 15.60
C ALA A 153 -10.23 -9.78 14.77
N LYS A 154 -9.39 -9.66 13.72
CA LYS A 154 -8.93 -10.80 12.91
C LYS A 154 -7.67 -11.47 13.49
N LEU A 155 -7.04 -10.86 14.50
CA LEU A 155 -5.82 -11.35 15.15
C LEU A 155 -6.08 -12.11 16.48
N THR A 156 -7.33 -12.13 16.95
CA THR A 156 -7.80 -12.81 18.17
C THR A 156 -8.44 -14.14 17.85
#